data_AF-A0A0S9KDU3-F1
#
_entry.id   AF-A0A0S9KDU3-F1
#
_cell.length_a   1.000
_cell.length_b   1.000
_cell.length_c   1.000
_cell.angle_alpha   90.00
_cell.angle_beta   90.00
_cell.angle_gamma   90.00
#
_symmetry.space_group_name_H-M   'P 1'
#
loop_
_entity.id
_entity.type
_entity.pdbx_description
1 polymer ?
#
loop_
_entity_poly.entity_id
_entity_poly.type
_entity_poly.pdbx_seq_one_letter_code
_entity_poly.pdbx_strand_id
1 'polypeptide(L)'
;MTSIDLTTLTVGELLDTYSGILDELRRRGLVRTKNAPVGDLAEYAAAIAYGGTLENNSAKSYDLIAEDGRRVQVKVRNVAADTSSSQTFSAIRSDGYDVCLFILVAENRVSAAREWSPAEVAEHGKYRERSNSVAVRVGQLWKAGVDVTPSLQNAWITMLSMLPAVGFGTPEQEVQDRVDAVAALLAP
;
A
#
# COMPACT_ATOMS: atom_id res chain seq x y z
N MET A 1 10.25 -31.26 3.89
CA MET A 1 9.71 -29.89 3.72
C MET A 1 10.37 -29.32 2.48
N THR A 2 9.61 -28.79 1.54
CA THR A 2 10.17 -28.03 0.41
C THR A 2 10.67 -26.71 0.96
N SER A 3 11.97 -26.44 0.87
CA SER A 3 12.55 -25.16 1.25
C SER A 3 12.67 -24.31 0.00
N ILE A 4 11.93 -23.20 -0.06
CA ILE A 4 12.13 -22.15 -1.06
C ILE A 4 12.99 -21.08 -0.37
N ASP A 5 14.11 -20.72 -0.97
CA ASP A 5 14.87 -19.56 -0.53
C ASP A 5 14.19 -18.29 -1.03
N LEU A 6 13.51 -17.58 -0.14
CA LEU A 6 12.77 -16.35 -0.49
C LEU A 6 13.71 -15.16 -0.69
N THR A 7 14.97 -15.23 -0.24
CA THR A 7 15.93 -14.13 -0.35
C THR A 7 16.46 -13.93 -1.76
N THR A 8 16.25 -14.90 -2.66
CA THR A 8 16.63 -14.78 -4.06
C THR A 8 15.50 -14.26 -4.94
N LEU A 9 14.29 -14.11 -4.40
CA LEU A 9 13.12 -13.67 -5.15
C LEU A 9 13.04 -12.14 -5.16
N THR A 10 12.68 -11.59 -6.30
CA THR A 10 12.20 -10.21 -6.39
C THR A 10 10.89 -10.04 -5.61
N VAL A 11 10.53 -8.80 -5.28
CA VAL A 11 9.22 -8.50 -4.67
C VAL A 11 8.08 -9.06 -5.51
N GLY A 12 8.14 -8.95 -6.84
CA GLY A 12 7.15 -9.52 -7.74
C GLY A 12 7.04 -11.05 -7.61
N GLU A 13 8.16 -11.75 -7.67
CA GLU A 13 8.19 -13.21 -7.53
C GLU A 13 7.71 -13.68 -6.14
N LEU A 14 8.00 -12.90 -5.09
CA LEU A 14 7.49 -13.16 -3.75
C LEU A 14 5.95 -13.05 -3.69
N LEU A 15 5.38 -12.00 -4.30
CA LEU A 15 3.93 -11.79 -4.36
C LEU A 15 3.23 -12.83 -5.23
N ASP A 16 3.84 -13.24 -6.34
CA ASP A 16 3.33 -14.31 -7.19
C ASP A 16 3.36 -15.66 -6.47
N THR A 17 4.45 -15.97 -5.77
CA THR A 17 4.57 -17.16 -4.92
C THR A 17 3.49 -17.16 -3.84
N TYR A 18 3.32 -16.03 -3.14
CA TYR A 18 2.28 -15.87 -2.13
C TYR A 18 0.87 -16.05 -2.70
N SER A 19 0.60 -15.49 -3.88
CA SER A 19 -0.69 -15.62 -4.56
C SER A 19 -0.98 -17.08 -4.94
N GLY A 20 0.00 -17.80 -5.47
CA GLY A 20 -0.10 -19.22 -5.79
C GLY A 20 -0.39 -20.08 -4.55
N ILE A 21 0.25 -19.78 -3.42
CA ILE A 21 -0.02 -20.45 -2.13
C ILE A 21 -1.48 -20.21 -1.70
N LEU A 22 -1.95 -18.96 -1.74
CA LEU A 22 -3.32 -18.63 -1.37
C LEU A 22 -4.35 -19.29 -2.30
N ASP A 23 -4.08 -19.33 -3.60
CA ASP A 23 -4.95 -20.00 -4.57
C ASP A 23 -5.08 -21.49 -4.28
N GLU A 24 -3.97 -22.16 -3.95
CA GLU A 24 -3.99 -23.56 -3.58
C GLU A 24 -4.74 -23.79 -2.25
N LEU A 25 -4.52 -22.94 -1.24
CA LEU A 25 -5.24 -23.03 0.04
C LEU A 25 -6.75 -22.79 -0.13
N ARG A 26 -7.16 -21.89 -1.02
CA ARG A 26 -8.57 -21.66 -1.37
C ARG A 26 -9.17 -22.86 -2.09
N ARG A 27 -8.44 -23.42 -3.07
CA ARG A 27 -8.87 -24.63 -3.80
C ARG A 27 -9.09 -25.80 -2.83
N ARG A 28 -8.31 -25.88 -1.75
CA ARG A 28 -8.48 -26.85 -0.66
C ARG A 28 -9.56 -26.47 0.36
N GLY A 29 -10.21 -25.31 0.23
CA GLY A 29 -11.27 -24.84 1.12
C GLY A 29 -10.79 -24.32 2.48
N LEU A 30 -9.49 -24.07 2.64
CA LEU A 30 -8.88 -23.74 3.94
C LEU A 30 -8.88 -22.23 4.23
N VAL A 31 -8.81 -21.39 3.19
CA VAL A 31 -8.85 -19.92 3.34
C VAL A 31 -9.93 -19.33 2.44
N ARG A 32 -10.49 -18.19 2.86
CA ARG A 32 -11.63 -17.54 2.21
C ARG A 32 -11.28 -16.23 1.50
N THR A 33 -10.16 -15.59 1.85
CA THR A 33 -9.76 -14.27 1.34
C THR A 33 -8.39 -14.34 0.65
N LYS A 34 -8.10 -13.33 -0.18
CA LYS A 34 -6.81 -13.12 -0.86
C LYS A 34 -6.20 -11.79 -0.41
N ASN A 35 -6.09 -11.57 0.91
CA ASN A 35 -5.59 -10.29 1.40
C ASN A 35 -4.07 -10.23 1.21
N ALA A 36 -3.65 -9.86 -0.01
CA ALA A 36 -2.29 -9.39 -0.25
C ALA A 36 -2.08 -8.04 0.45
N PRO A 37 -0.83 -7.69 0.83
CA PRO A 37 -0.49 -6.40 1.47
C PRO A 37 -0.54 -5.23 0.46
N VAL A 38 -1.58 -5.17 -0.37
CA VAL A 38 -1.70 -4.20 -1.47
C VAL A 38 -1.72 -2.75 -0.96
N GLY A 39 -2.16 -2.53 0.28
CA GLY A 39 -2.08 -1.23 0.98
C GLY A 39 -0.63 -0.77 1.11
N ASP A 40 0.15 -1.55 1.85
CA ASP A 40 1.57 -1.26 2.12
C ASP A 40 2.38 -1.12 0.83
N LEU A 41 2.14 -1.99 -0.16
CA LEU A 41 2.79 -1.90 -1.47
C LEU A 41 2.42 -0.61 -2.22
N ALA A 42 1.16 -0.16 -2.10
CA ALA A 42 0.71 1.06 -2.73
C ALA A 42 1.29 2.31 -2.07
N GLU A 43 1.43 2.30 -0.75
CA GLU A 43 2.12 3.35 0.01
C GLU A 43 3.60 3.42 -0.41
N TYR A 44 4.29 2.28 -0.48
CA TYR A 44 5.69 2.21 -0.90
C TYR A 44 5.90 2.67 -2.35
N ALA A 45 5.04 2.23 -3.28
CA ALA A 45 5.08 2.68 -4.66
C ALA A 45 4.81 4.20 -4.78
N ALA A 46 3.91 4.74 -3.97
CA ALA A 46 3.66 6.18 -3.93
C ALA A 46 4.88 6.96 -3.38
N ALA A 47 5.59 6.42 -2.39
CA ALA A 47 6.82 7.02 -1.89
C ALA A 47 7.89 7.10 -3.00
N ILE A 48 8.07 6.03 -3.79
CA ILE A 48 8.95 6.06 -4.97
C ILE A 48 8.48 7.12 -5.98
N ALA A 49 7.19 7.13 -6.31
CA ALA A 49 6.63 8.01 -7.34
C ALA A 49 6.76 9.50 -7.00
N TYR A 50 6.76 9.84 -5.71
CA TYR A 50 6.84 11.22 -5.22
C TYR A 50 8.19 11.62 -4.62
N GLY A 51 9.20 10.75 -4.71
CA GLY A 51 10.47 10.95 -4.00
C GLY A 51 10.28 11.12 -2.48
N GLY A 52 9.18 10.57 -1.96
CA GLY A 52 8.69 10.82 -0.61
C GLY A 52 9.22 9.83 0.41
N THR A 53 8.96 10.13 1.69
CA THR A 53 9.27 9.24 2.81
C THR A 53 7.97 8.75 3.44
N LEU A 54 7.87 7.43 3.67
CA LEU A 54 6.75 6.84 4.39
C LEU A 54 6.69 7.39 5.82
N GLU A 55 5.47 7.67 6.26
CA GLU A 55 5.23 8.09 7.63
C GLU A 55 5.18 6.87 8.56
N ASN A 56 5.40 7.07 9.85
CA ASN A 56 5.32 5.98 10.82
C ASN A 56 3.90 5.40 10.88
N ASN A 57 3.78 4.07 11.09
CA ASN A 57 2.54 3.26 11.12
C ASN A 57 1.41 3.73 12.08
N SER A 58 1.57 4.84 12.80
CA SER A 58 0.61 5.39 13.77
C SER A 58 0.29 6.87 13.55
N ALA A 59 0.79 7.48 12.47
CA ALA A 59 0.40 8.85 12.15
C ALA A 59 -1.08 8.92 11.79
N LYS A 60 -1.72 9.94 12.32
CA LYS A 60 -3.09 10.26 11.95
C LYS A 60 -3.00 11.09 10.67
N SER A 61 -3.64 10.61 9.61
CA SER A 61 -4.12 11.38 8.45
C SER A 61 -3.35 11.36 7.13
N TYR A 62 -2.14 10.83 7.05
CA TYR A 62 -1.40 10.67 5.79
C TYR A 62 -0.43 9.50 5.93
N ASP A 63 -0.01 8.93 4.80
CA ASP A 63 0.82 7.73 4.76
C ASP A 63 2.27 8.05 4.34
N LEU A 64 2.50 9.21 3.71
CA LEU A 64 3.83 9.69 3.34
C LEU A 64 3.90 11.21 3.20
N ILE A 65 5.12 11.73 3.20
CA ILE A 65 5.46 13.11 2.84
C ILE A 65 6.21 13.08 1.51
N ALA A 66 5.68 13.74 0.49
CA ALA A 66 6.30 13.86 -0.83
C ALA A 66 7.53 14.78 -0.79
N GLU A 67 8.40 14.69 -1.81
CA GLU A 67 9.60 15.55 -1.92
C GLU A 67 9.24 17.05 -1.94
N ASP A 68 8.09 17.39 -2.50
CA ASP A 68 7.56 18.77 -2.52
C ASP A 68 6.93 19.22 -1.19
N GLY A 69 6.98 18.37 -0.16
CA GLY A 69 6.47 18.63 1.19
C GLY A 69 4.98 18.34 1.38
N ARG A 70 4.24 17.93 0.34
CA ARG A 70 2.82 17.56 0.48
C ARG A 70 2.66 16.28 1.29
N ARG A 71 1.69 16.29 2.20
CA ARG A 71 1.23 15.10 2.93
C ARG A 71 0.25 14.32 2.06
N VAL A 72 0.56 13.06 1.78
CA VAL A 72 -0.23 12.22 0.88
C VAL A 72 -0.91 11.11 1.66
N GLN A 73 -2.23 11.01 1.53
CA GLN A 73 -3.00 9.87 2.00
C GLN A 73 -3.25 8.92 0.81
N VAL A 74 -2.85 7.67 0.91
CA VAL A 74 -3.04 6.62 -0.09
C VAL A 74 -4.29 5.80 0.21
N LYS A 75 -5.07 5.53 -0.83
CA LYS A 75 -6.24 4.66 -0.79
C LYS A 75 -6.22 3.75 -2.00
N VAL A 76 -6.01 2.46 -1.76
CA VAL A 76 -5.91 1.46 -2.83
C VAL A 76 -7.12 0.53 -2.86
N ARG A 77 -7.43 0.02 -4.05
CA ARG A 77 -8.39 -1.05 -4.26
C ARG A 77 -7.85 -2.03 -5.29
N ASN A 78 -7.81 -3.31 -4.92
CA ASN A 78 -7.63 -4.38 -5.91
C ASN A 78 -8.97 -4.60 -6.63
N VAL A 79 -8.96 -4.58 -7.96
CA VAL A 79 -10.12 -4.70 -8.83
C VAL A 79 -9.93 -5.86 -9.81
N ALA A 80 -11.03 -6.51 -10.14
CA ALA A 80 -11.15 -7.52 -11.17
C ALA A 80 -12.15 -7.05 -12.25
N ALA A 81 -12.22 -7.75 -13.38
CA ALA A 81 -13.09 -7.39 -14.49
C ALA A 81 -14.59 -7.25 -14.10
N ASP A 82 -15.03 -7.96 -13.06
CA ASP A 82 -16.39 -7.93 -12.52
C ASP A 82 -16.59 -6.96 -11.35
N THR A 83 -15.57 -6.17 -11.00
CA THR A 83 -15.65 -5.25 -9.86
C THR A 83 -16.65 -4.14 -10.14
N SER A 84 -17.74 -4.14 -9.35
CA SER A 84 -18.77 -3.12 -9.44
C SER A 84 -18.22 -1.72 -9.18
N SER A 85 -18.62 -0.77 -10.03
CA SER A 85 -18.36 0.67 -9.85
C SER A 85 -18.87 1.22 -8.52
N SER A 86 -19.79 0.52 -7.85
CA SER A 86 -20.36 0.88 -6.54
C SER A 86 -19.48 0.48 -5.35
N GLN A 87 -18.48 -0.39 -5.56
CA GLN A 87 -17.51 -0.73 -4.52
C GLN A 87 -16.75 0.52 -4.08
N THR A 88 -16.35 0.55 -2.80
CA THR A 88 -15.67 1.71 -2.21
C THR A 88 -14.23 1.41 -1.89
N PHE A 89 -13.36 2.43 -1.98
CA PHE A 89 -12.06 2.41 -1.32
C PHE A 89 -12.24 2.26 0.21
N SER A 90 -11.14 1.99 0.92
CA SER A 90 -11.15 2.09 2.38
C SER A 90 -11.57 3.50 2.81
N ALA A 91 -12.26 3.60 3.94
CA ALA A 91 -12.85 4.85 4.38
C ALA A 91 -11.79 5.85 4.84
N ILE A 92 -11.94 7.11 4.44
CA ILE A 92 -11.09 8.23 4.85
C ILE A 92 -11.70 8.80 6.14
N ARG A 93 -10.95 8.82 7.23
CA ARG A 93 -11.48 9.11 8.59
C ARG A 93 -10.91 10.37 9.23
N SER A 94 -9.96 11.00 8.57
CA SER A 94 -9.12 12.00 9.20
C SER A 94 -8.72 13.07 8.18
N ASP A 95 -8.60 14.28 8.68
CA ASP A 95 -8.16 15.49 7.99
C ASP A 95 -6.65 15.72 8.22
N GLY A 96 -5.99 16.45 7.34
CA GLY A 96 -4.55 16.76 7.49
C GLY A 96 -3.63 16.13 6.45
N TYR A 97 -4.19 15.56 5.38
CA TYR A 97 -3.46 15.36 4.12
C TYR A 97 -3.69 16.56 3.19
N ASP A 98 -2.73 16.81 2.30
CA ASP A 98 -2.83 17.83 1.26
C ASP A 98 -3.40 17.23 -0.04
N VAL A 99 -3.16 15.93 -0.29
CA VAL A 99 -3.78 15.15 -1.37
C VAL A 99 -4.10 13.72 -0.92
N CYS A 100 -5.18 13.17 -1.48
CA CYS A 100 -5.56 11.77 -1.36
C CYS A 100 -5.29 11.08 -2.71
N LEU A 101 -4.31 10.18 -2.74
CA LEU A 101 -3.97 9.36 -3.89
C LEU A 101 -4.85 8.10 -3.89
N PHE A 102 -5.70 7.98 -4.91
CA PHE A 102 -6.51 6.78 -5.15
C PHE A 102 -5.82 5.90 -6.19
N ILE A 103 -5.67 4.61 -5.88
CA ILE A 103 -4.98 3.63 -6.75
C ILE A 103 -5.88 2.43 -7.00
N LEU A 104 -6.09 2.10 -8.28
CA LEU A 104 -6.66 0.82 -8.68
C LEU A 104 -5.54 -0.12 -9.11
N VAL A 105 -5.55 -1.31 -8.54
CA VAL A 105 -4.64 -2.41 -8.92
C VAL A 105 -5.49 -3.50 -9.55
N ALA A 106 -5.10 -3.97 -10.73
CA ALA A 106 -5.69 -5.12 -11.39
C ALA A 106 -4.57 -6.06 -11.81
N GLU A 107 -4.70 -7.36 -11.51
CA GLU A 107 -3.70 -8.36 -11.90
C GLU A 107 -2.26 -7.97 -11.49
N ASN A 108 -2.11 -7.48 -10.25
CA ASN A 108 -0.84 -6.99 -9.70
C ASN A 108 -0.19 -5.84 -10.48
N ARG A 109 -0.98 -5.06 -11.23
CA ARG A 109 -0.54 -3.87 -11.96
C ARG A 109 -1.42 -2.67 -11.61
N VAL A 110 -0.82 -1.48 -11.55
CA VAL A 110 -1.58 -0.24 -11.42
C VAL A 110 -2.36 0.00 -12.72
N SER A 111 -3.69 0.00 -12.62
CA SER A 111 -4.59 0.25 -13.75
C SER A 111 -5.07 1.70 -13.82
N ALA A 112 -5.10 2.39 -12.68
CA ALA A 112 -5.38 3.81 -12.58
C ALA A 112 -4.82 4.38 -11.28
N ALA A 113 -4.32 5.61 -11.31
CA ALA A 113 -3.96 6.37 -10.13
C ALA A 113 -4.33 7.85 -10.30
N ARG A 114 -5.03 8.43 -9.32
CA ARG A 114 -5.41 9.85 -9.34
C ARG A 114 -5.24 10.52 -7.99
N GLU A 115 -4.71 11.75 -8.02
CA GLU A 115 -4.59 12.63 -6.85
C GLU A 115 -5.81 13.51 -6.73
N TRP A 116 -6.50 13.44 -5.60
CA TRP A 116 -7.61 14.33 -5.28
C TRP A 116 -7.21 15.25 -4.13
N SER A 117 -7.58 16.53 -4.22
CA SER A 117 -7.57 17.45 -3.09
C SER A 117 -8.63 17.08 -2.04
N PRO A 118 -8.49 17.54 -0.78
CA PRO A 118 -9.53 17.38 0.23
C PRO A 118 -10.90 17.92 -0.21
N ALA A 119 -10.93 18.99 -1.00
CA ALA A 119 -12.17 19.57 -1.54
C ALA A 119 -12.86 18.62 -2.52
N GLU A 120 -12.10 18.01 -3.45
CA GLU A 120 -12.64 17.03 -4.40
C GLU A 120 -13.12 15.75 -3.70
N VAL A 121 -12.42 15.31 -2.64
CA VAL A 121 -12.87 14.19 -1.79
C VAL A 121 -14.19 14.54 -1.11
N ALA A 122 -14.35 15.76 -0.59
CA ALA A 122 -15.58 16.20 0.05
C ALA A 122 -16.74 16.35 -0.95
N GLU A 123 -16.47 16.85 -2.15
CA GLU A 123 -17.48 17.07 -3.20
C GLU A 123 -18.02 15.75 -3.76
N HIS A 124 -17.14 14.79 -4.05
CA HIS A 124 -17.53 13.56 -4.74
C HIS A 124 -17.70 12.36 -3.80
N GLY A 125 -17.05 12.36 -2.65
CA GLY A 125 -17.19 11.31 -1.65
C GLY A 125 -18.55 11.34 -0.96
N LYS A 126 -18.94 10.20 -0.37
CA LYS A 126 -20.13 10.12 0.48
C LYS A 126 -19.73 10.09 1.95
N TYR A 127 -20.07 11.16 2.67
CA TYR A 127 -19.94 11.18 4.12
C TYR A 127 -20.84 10.13 4.78
N ARG A 128 -20.31 9.48 5.81
CA ARG A 128 -21.00 8.49 6.63
C ARG A 128 -20.87 8.91 8.09
N GLU A 129 -21.99 9.39 8.65
CA GLU A 129 -22.07 9.86 10.02
C GLU A 129 -21.68 8.79 11.04
N ARG A 130 -22.23 7.57 10.90
CA ARG A 130 -21.98 6.46 11.85
C ARG A 130 -20.50 6.11 12.04
N SER A 131 -19.68 6.31 11.02
CA SER A 131 -18.25 5.97 11.06
C SER A 131 -17.35 7.20 10.98
N ASN A 132 -17.92 8.41 11.05
CA ASN A 132 -17.25 9.69 10.82
C ASN A 132 -16.21 9.61 9.69
N SER A 133 -16.67 9.23 8.50
CA SER A 133 -15.77 8.90 7.41
C SER A 133 -16.34 9.26 6.05
N VAL A 134 -15.46 9.56 5.10
CA VAL A 134 -15.82 9.70 3.69
C VAL A 134 -15.51 8.41 2.96
N ALA A 135 -16.46 7.93 2.16
CA ALA A 135 -16.28 6.78 1.27
C ALA A 135 -16.37 7.23 -0.19
N VAL A 136 -15.31 6.96 -0.95
CA VAL A 136 -15.27 7.17 -2.40
C VAL A 136 -15.48 5.83 -3.10
N ARG A 137 -16.32 5.81 -4.13
CA ARG A 137 -16.58 4.62 -4.97
C ARG A 137 -15.59 4.54 -6.12
N VAL A 138 -15.28 3.33 -6.56
CA VAL A 138 -14.41 3.06 -7.72
C VAL A 138 -14.88 3.83 -8.95
N GLY A 139 -16.18 3.83 -9.24
CA GLY A 139 -16.73 4.54 -10.40
C GLY A 139 -16.67 6.08 -10.31
N GLN A 140 -16.37 6.64 -9.13
CA GLN A 140 -16.23 8.08 -8.96
C GLN A 140 -14.81 8.57 -9.24
N LEU A 141 -13.83 7.67 -9.32
CA LEU A 141 -12.42 8.02 -9.46
C LEU A 141 -12.17 9.03 -10.59
N TRP A 142 -12.89 8.90 -11.71
CA TRP A 142 -12.72 9.71 -12.90
C TRP A 142 -13.40 11.08 -12.87
N LYS A 143 -14.10 11.44 -11.77
CA LYS A 143 -14.82 12.71 -11.67
C LYS A 143 -13.91 13.91 -11.42
N ALA A 144 -12.73 13.69 -10.85
CA ALA A 144 -11.84 14.73 -10.38
C ALA A 144 -10.38 14.28 -10.33
N GLY A 145 -9.53 15.19 -9.87
CA GLY A 145 -8.13 14.93 -9.58
C GLY A 145 -7.23 14.88 -10.80
N VAL A 146 -5.94 14.89 -10.52
CA VAL A 146 -4.88 14.79 -11.53
C VAL A 146 -4.58 13.32 -11.80
N ASP A 147 -4.44 12.95 -13.07
CA ASP A 147 -4.01 11.60 -13.45
C ASP A 147 -2.51 11.46 -13.23
N VAL A 148 -2.13 10.51 -12.37
CA VAL A 148 -0.73 10.17 -12.08
C VAL A 148 -0.43 8.70 -12.36
N THR A 149 -1.31 8.04 -13.11
CA THR A 149 -1.20 6.63 -13.47
C THR A 149 0.18 6.27 -14.04
N PRO A 150 0.78 7.03 -14.99
CA PRO A 150 2.08 6.68 -15.54
C PRO A 150 3.20 6.68 -14.49
N SER A 151 3.21 7.67 -13.58
CA SER A 151 4.23 7.75 -12.52
C SER A 151 4.11 6.57 -11.56
N LEU A 152 2.88 6.27 -11.12
CA LEU A 152 2.64 5.15 -10.21
C LEU A 152 2.87 3.79 -10.87
N GLN A 153 2.60 3.63 -12.17
CA GLN A 153 2.93 2.42 -12.91
C GLN A 153 4.45 2.18 -12.93
N ASN A 154 5.23 3.21 -13.24
CA ASN A 154 6.68 3.11 -13.25
C ASN A 154 7.21 2.75 -11.86
N ALA A 155 6.76 3.45 -10.82
CA ALA A 155 7.15 3.18 -9.44
C ALA A 155 6.77 1.77 -8.98
N TRP A 156 5.58 1.29 -9.34
CA TRP A 156 5.13 -0.07 -9.05
C TRP A 156 6.01 -1.11 -9.74
N ILE A 157 6.34 -0.93 -11.02
CA ILE A 157 7.24 -1.83 -11.76
C ILE A 157 8.64 -1.84 -11.14
N THR A 158 9.16 -0.67 -10.76
CA THR A 158 10.45 -0.56 -10.07
C THR A 158 10.42 -1.34 -8.76
N MET A 159 9.39 -1.14 -7.93
CA MET A 159 9.19 -1.88 -6.67
C MET A 159 9.14 -3.40 -6.90
N LEU A 160 8.34 -3.88 -7.86
CA LEU A 160 8.22 -5.31 -8.16
C LEU A 160 9.55 -5.93 -8.59
N SER A 161 10.44 -5.14 -9.20
CA SER A 161 11.74 -5.59 -9.68
C SER A 161 12.83 -5.55 -8.60
N MET A 162 12.54 -5.05 -7.41
CA MET A 162 13.50 -5.00 -6.31
C MET A 162 13.80 -6.42 -5.81
N LEU A 163 15.08 -6.77 -5.75
CA LEU A 163 15.55 -7.85 -4.89
C LEU A 163 15.59 -7.35 -3.44
N PRO A 164 15.60 -8.24 -2.43
CA PRO A 164 15.82 -7.81 -1.06
C PRO A 164 17.07 -6.93 -1.01
N ALA A 165 16.89 -5.70 -0.52
CA ALA A 165 18.02 -4.83 -0.27
C ALA A 165 18.96 -5.59 0.67
N VAL A 166 20.22 -5.76 0.26
CA VAL A 166 21.29 -6.13 1.18
C VAL A 166 21.30 -5.06 2.26
N GLY A 167 20.61 -5.27 3.38
CA GLY A 167 20.49 -4.25 4.44
C GLY A 167 19.13 -4.07 5.12
N PHE A 168 18.08 -4.83 4.80
CA PHE A 168 17.09 -5.09 5.85
C PHE A 168 17.78 -6.04 6.83
N GLY A 169 18.16 -5.52 7.99
CA GLY A 169 18.76 -6.32 9.06
C GLY A 169 17.95 -7.60 9.19
N THR A 170 18.63 -8.73 9.07
CA THR A 170 17.97 -10.01 9.32
C THR A 170 17.25 -9.93 10.66
N PRO A 171 16.11 -10.61 10.87
CA PRO A 171 15.48 -10.66 12.19
C PRO A 171 16.46 -11.08 13.30
N GLU A 172 17.50 -11.83 12.92
CA GLU A 172 18.63 -12.22 13.77
C GLU A 172 19.52 -11.02 14.15
N GLN A 173 19.80 -10.09 13.24
CA GLN A 173 20.50 -8.83 13.53
C GLN A 173 19.66 -7.90 14.40
N GLU A 174 18.35 -7.75 14.18
CA GLU A 174 17.51 -6.91 15.04
C GLU A 174 17.37 -7.50 16.46
N VAL A 175 17.34 -8.83 16.60
CA VAL A 175 17.36 -9.50 17.90
C VAL A 175 18.71 -9.30 18.57
N GLN A 176 19.82 -9.43 17.84
CA GLN A 176 21.17 -9.23 18.36
C GLN A 176 21.38 -7.77 18.80
N ASP A 177 20.95 -6.80 18.00
CA ASP A 177 21.02 -5.37 18.32
C ASP A 177 20.20 -5.04 19.59
N ARG A 178 19.04 -5.68 19.78
CA ARG A 178 18.24 -5.55 21.00
C ARG A 178 18.90 -6.21 22.21
N VAL A 179 19.54 -7.36 22.03
CA VAL A 179 20.30 -8.05 23.09
C VAL A 179 21.51 -7.20 23.50
N ASP A 180 22.24 -6.64 22.54
CA ASP A 180 23.41 -5.82 22.77
C ASP A 180 23.06 -4.47 23.41
N ALA A 181 21.95 -3.84 22.99
CA ALA A 181 21.43 -2.64 23.63
C ALA A 181 21.02 -2.87 25.10
N VAL A 182 20.43 -4.03 25.40
CA VAL A 182 20.10 -4.42 26.79
C VAL A 182 21.35 -4.71 27.60
N ALA A 183 22.35 -5.39 27.01
CA ALA A 183 23.62 -5.66 27.67
C ALA A 183 24.39 -4.36 28.00
N ALA A 184 24.35 -3.37 27.10
CA ALA A 184 24.97 -2.06 27.32
C ALA A 184 24.32 -1.25 28.46
N LEU A 185 23.01 -1.42 28.68
CA LEU A 185 22.30 -0.80 29.81
C LEU A 185 22.56 -1.47 31.16
N LEU A 186 23.09 -2.69 31.17
CA LEU A 186 23.33 -3.50 32.38
C LEU A 186 24.81 -3.62 32.74
N ALA A 187 25.70 -3.00 31.96
CA ALA A 187 27.12 -2.91 32.29
C ALA A 187 27.34 -1.94 33.49
N PRO A 188 28.13 -2.32 34.50
CA PRO A 188 28.37 -1.52 35.72
C PRO A 188 29.24 -0.27 35.48
#